data_AF-G3IKJ0-F1
#
_entry.id   AF-G3IKJ0-F1
#
_cell.length_a   1.000
_cell.length_b   1.000
_cell.length_c   1.000
_cell.angle_alpha   90.00
_cell.angle_beta   90.00
_cell.angle_gamma   90.00
#
_symmetry.space_group_name_H-M   'P 1'
#
loop_
_entity.id
_entity.type
_entity.pdbx_description
1 polymer ?
#
loop_
_entity_poly.entity_id
_entity_poly.type
_entity_poly.pdbx_seq_one_letter_code
_entity_poly.pdbx_strand_id
1 'polypeptide(L)'
;MASSVVVSDGVIKVLNDMNLVESSMPEEVKKHKKAVLFCLSKNKTTLLEKGKEILVGDVGQTLDDPYVTFIKTLPDNNCHYSIYD
;
A
#
# COMPACT_ATOMS: atom_id res chain seq x y z
N MET A 1 -11.71 -1.34 24.08
CA MET A 1 -11.57 -2.22 22.91
C MET A 1 -10.17 -2.80 22.93
N ALA A 2 -10.00 -4.08 23.31
CA ALA A 2 -8.72 -4.77 23.13
C ALA A 2 -8.76 -5.44 21.75
N SER A 3 -7.89 -5.02 20.83
CA SER A 3 -7.84 -5.58 19.48
C SER A 3 -6.91 -6.78 19.47
N SER A 4 -7.43 -7.95 19.11
CA SER A 4 -6.64 -9.17 18.91
C SER A 4 -6.00 -9.24 17.52
N VAL A 5 -5.86 -8.09 16.84
CA VAL A 5 -5.30 -8.00 15.48
C VAL A 5 -3.79 -7.92 15.58
N VAL A 6 -3.10 -8.75 14.79
CA VAL A 6 -1.64 -8.76 14.74
C VAL A 6 -1.20 -8.07 13.45
N VAL A 7 -0.38 -7.03 13.57
CA VAL A 7 0.27 -6.40 12.41
C VAL A 7 1.53 -7.21 12.10
N SER A 8 1.69 -7.64 10.85
CA SER A 8 2.88 -8.36 10.44
C SER A 8 4.06 -7.42 10.19
N ASP A 9 5.29 -7.90 10.40
CA ASP A 9 6.52 -7.12 10.17
C ASP A 9 6.61 -6.56 8.75
N GLY A 10 6.04 -7.27 7.75
CA GLY A 10 5.96 -6.80 6.38
C GLY A 10 5.13 -5.51 6.24
N VAL A 11 4.06 -5.36 7.01
CA VAL A 11 3.22 -4.15 7.02
C VAL A 11 3.96 -3.00 7.69
N ILE A 12 4.67 -3.26 8.81
CA ILE A 12 5.49 -2.26 9.51
C ILE A 12 6.60 -1.76 8.59
N LYS A 13 7.28 -2.68 7.87
CA LYS A 13 8.31 -2.33 6.91
C LYS A 13 7.77 -1.44 5.80
N VAL A 14 6.64 -1.80 5.19
CA VAL A 14 6.01 -0.98 4.14
C VAL A 14 5.61 0.41 4.66
N LEU A 15 5.09 0.50 5.89
CA LEU A 15 4.75 1.79 6.50
C LEU A 15 5.99 2.67 6.66
N ASN A 16 7.12 2.10 7.10
CA ASN A 16 8.37 2.84 7.24
C ASN A 16 8.92 3.25 5.86
N ASP A 17 8.94 2.32 4.90
CA ASP A 17 9.38 2.60 3.53
C ASP A 17 8.53 3.70 2.88
N MET A 18 7.22 3.77 3.16
CA MET A 18 6.33 4.82 2.66
C MET A 18 6.59 6.18 3.32
N ASN A 19 6.75 6.24 4.64
CA ASN A 19 6.95 7.52 5.36
C ASN A 19 8.36 8.10 5.21
N LEU A 20 9.36 7.26 4.94
CA LEU A 20 10.77 7.67 4.82
C LEU A 20 11.26 7.44 3.39
N VAL A 21 11.21 8.49 2.56
CA VAL A 21 11.94 8.51 1.30
C VAL A 21 13.41 8.84 1.62
N GLU A 22 14.21 7.81 1.90
CA GLU A 22 15.65 7.98 2.14
C GLU A 22 16.47 8.12 0.86
N SER A 23 15.90 7.81 -0.31
CA SER A 23 16.63 7.85 -1.57
C SER A 23 16.38 9.13 -2.37
N SER A 24 17.47 9.74 -2.84
CA SER A 24 17.46 10.83 -3.82
C SER A 24 17.61 10.32 -5.26
N MET A 25 17.81 9.01 -5.47
CA MET A 25 17.99 8.44 -6.79
C MET A 25 16.64 8.28 -7.50
N PRO A 26 16.47 8.83 -8.71
CA PRO A 26 15.18 8.83 -9.40
C PRO A 26 14.66 7.43 -9.73
N GLU A 27 15.53 6.43 -9.90
CA GLU A 27 15.11 5.03 -10.12
C GLU A 27 14.55 4.37 -8.85
N GLU A 28 15.03 4.74 -7.67
CA GLU A 28 14.50 4.23 -6.39
C GLU A 28 13.22 4.95 -5.99
N VAL A 29 13.15 6.27 -6.21
CA VAL A 29 11.92 7.05 -5.99
C VAL A 29 10.77 6.51 -6.83
N LYS A 30 11.03 6.07 -8.07
CA LYS A 30 10.00 5.44 -8.92
C LYS A 30 9.47 4.12 -8.37
N LYS A 31 10.27 3.38 -7.59
CA LYS A 31 9.86 2.12 -6.94
C LYS A 31 9.16 2.35 -5.60
N HIS A 32 9.11 3.59 -5.13
CA HIS A 32 8.40 3.96 -3.92
C HIS A 32 6.90 3.72 -4.10
N LYS A 33 6.23 3.34 -3.01
CA LYS A 33 4.82 2.97 -3.05
C LYS A 33 3.97 4.20 -2.78
N LYS A 34 3.15 4.59 -3.75
CA LYS A 34 2.17 5.67 -3.62
C LYS A 34 0.95 5.21 -2.82
N ALA A 35 0.50 3.97 -3.07
CA ALA A 35 -0.62 3.39 -2.35
C ALA A 35 -0.46 1.88 -2.18
N VAL A 36 -0.95 1.36 -1.06
CA VAL A 36 -0.92 -0.08 -0.76
C VAL A 36 -2.23 -0.50 -0.10
N LEU A 37 -2.70 -1.70 -0.42
CA LEU A 37 -3.82 -2.34 0.24
C LEU A 37 -3.36 -3.48 1.15
N PHE A 38 -4.04 -3.61 2.28
CA PHE A 38 -3.89 -4.69 3.23
C PHE A 38 -5.23 -5.35 3.48
N CYS A 39 -5.19 -6.66 3.69
CA CYS A 39 -6.35 -7.44 4.09
C CYS A 39 -6.11 -8.13 5.43
N LEU A 40 -7.19 -8.37 6.16
CA LEU A 40 -7.16 -9.22 7.34
C LEU A 40 -7.19 -10.69 6.91
N SER A 41 -6.22 -11.46 7.39
CA SER A 41 -6.26 -12.92 7.27
C SER A 41 -7.34 -13.51 8.17
N LYS A 42 -7.68 -14.78 7.94
CA LYS A 42 -8.59 -15.55 8.81
C LYS A 42 -8.13 -15.58 10.28
N ASN A 43 -6.82 -15.47 10.51
CA ASN A 43 -6.21 -15.45 11.83
C ASN A 43 -6.06 -14.03 12.41
N LYS A 44 -6.79 -13.05 11.85
CA LYS A 44 -6.73 -11.63 12.25
C LYS A 44 -5.32 -11.02 12.15
N THR A 45 -4.50 -11.53 11.24
CA THR A 45 -3.19 -10.96 10.92
C THR A 45 -3.33 -10.05 9.71
N THR A 46 -2.80 -8.83 9.79
CA THR A 46 -2.79 -7.90 8.66
C THR A 46 -1.74 -8.33 7.65
N LEU A 47 -2.15 -8.62 6.42
CA LEU A 47 -1.30 -9.05 5.32
C LEU A 47 -1.34 -8.02 4.19
N LEU A 48 -0.19 -7.80 3.54
CA LEU A 48 -0.12 -7.01 2.32
C LEU A 48 -0.80 -7.77 1.17
N GLU A 49 -1.71 -7.11 0.47
CA GLU A 49 -2.38 -7.70 -0.68
C GLU A 49 -1.47 -7.61 -1.91
N LYS A 50 -0.96 -8.76 -2.36
CA LYS A 50 -0.02 -8.82 -3.49
C LYS A 50 -0.67 -8.28 -4.77
N GLY A 51 0.05 -7.41 -5.48
CA GLY A 51 -0.37 -6.88 -6.77
C GLY A 51 -1.41 -5.74 -6.70
N LYS A 52 -1.78 -5.31 -5.49
CA LYS A 52 -2.65 -4.14 -5.27
C LYS A 52 -1.90 -3.00 -4.60
N GLU A 53 -0.77 -2.66 -5.20
CA GLU A 53 0.03 -1.50 -4.85
C GLU A 53 0.21 -0.62 -6.08
N ILE A 54 0.33 0.69 -5.85
CA ILE A 54 0.57 1.69 -6.87
C ILE A 54 1.94 2.28 -6.60
N LEU A 55 2.81 2.32 -7.60
CA LEU A 55 4.14 2.90 -7.45
C LEU A 55 4.10 4.38 -7.85
N VAL A 56 4.95 5.19 -7.22
CA VAL A 56 5.14 6.60 -7.55
C VAL A 56 5.57 6.76 -9.01
N GLY A 57 6.39 5.83 -9.53
CA GLY A 57 6.84 5.85 -10.91
C GLY A 57 5.77 5.60 -11.97
N ASP A 58 4.63 5.01 -11.59
CA ASP A 58 3.50 4.78 -12.49
C ASP A 58 2.70 6.07 -12.72
N VAL A 59 2.76 7.01 -11.78
CA VAL A 59 2.04 8.29 -11.83
C VAL A 59 2.64 9.18 -12.92
N GLY A 60 1.80 9.59 -13.87
CA GLY A 60 2.20 10.40 -15.02
C GLY A 60 2.88 9.62 -16.15
N GLN A 61 3.11 8.31 -16.01
CA GLN A 61 3.51 7.44 -17.13
C GLN A 61 2.33 6.61 -17.63
N THR A 62 1.77 5.79 -16.75
CA THR A 62 0.68 4.86 -17.06
C THR A 62 -0.60 5.24 -16.32
N LEU A 63 -0.49 5.95 -15.20
CA LEU A 63 -1.59 6.40 -14.37
C LEU A 63 -1.69 7.92 -14.38
N ASP A 64 -2.74 8.44 -15.01
CA ASP A 64 -3.03 9.86 -15.07
C ASP A 64 -3.49 10.39 -13.70
N ASP A 65 -4.45 9.69 -13.10
CA ASP A 65 -4.97 9.97 -11.75
C ASP A 65 -4.73 8.76 -10.82
N PRO A 66 -3.78 8.86 -9.87
CA PRO A 66 -3.46 7.77 -8.96
C PRO A 66 -4.58 7.48 -7.96
N TYR A 67 -5.39 8.48 -7.61
CA TYR A 67 -6.48 8.32 -6.65
C TYR A 67 -7.65 7.55 -7.27
N VAL A 68 -8.06 7.92 -8.48
CA VAL A 68 -9.08 7.18 -9.24
C VAL A 68 -8.63 5.74 -9.50
N THR A 69 -7.35 5.55 -9.82
CA THR A 69 -6.79 4.20 -9.96
C THR A 69 -6.89 3.44 -8.65
N PHE A 70 -6.47 4.05 -7.53
CA PHE A 70 -6.57 3.45 -6.21
C PHE A 70 -8.00 3.01 -5.85
N ILE A 71 -8.99 3.88 -6.08
CA ILE A 71 -10.41 3.54 -5.85
C ILE A 71 -10.85 2.35 -6.70
N LYS A 72 -10.41 2.27 -7.96
CA LYS A 72 -10.70 1.10 -8.83
C LYS A 72 -10.02 -0.19 -8.37
N THR A 73 -8.93 -0.10 -7.62
CA THR A 73 -8.22 -1.26 -7.06
C THR A 73 -8.87 -1.79 -5.78
N LEU A 74 -9.73 -0.99 -5.13
CA LEU A 74 -10.48 -1.40 -3.96
C LEU A 74 -11.53 -2.48 -4.34
N PRO A 75 -11.65 -3.57 -3.58
CA PRO A 75 -12.67 -4.57 -3.84
C PRO A 75 -14.06 -4.11 -3.39
N ASP A 76 -15.09 -4.41 -4.17
CA ASP A 76 -16.48 -3.99 -3.88
C ASP A 76 -17.08 -4.64 -2.63
N ASN A 77 -16.72 -5.90 -2.35
CA ASN A 77 -17.42 -6.74 -1.36
C ASN A 77 -16.63 -7.06 -0.09
N ASN A 78 -15.41 -6.53 0.08
CA ASN A 78 -14.54 -6.84 1.22
C ASN A 78 -13.98 -5.57 1.87
N CYS A 79 -13.74 -5.64 3.18
CA CYS A 79 -13.08 -4.56 3.91
C CYS A 79 -11.56 -4.69 3.84
N HIS A 80 -10.91 -3.59 3.46
CA HIS A 80 -9.46 -3.49 3.35
C HIS A 80 -8.95 -2.28 4.11
N TYR A 81 -7.71 -2.37 4.56
CA TYR A 81 -6.97 -1.21 5.05
C TYR A 81 -6.05 -0.72 3.94
N SER A 82 -5.75 0.56 3.95
CA SER A 82 -4.84 1.12 2.97
C SER A 82 -4.02 2.24 3.56
N ILE A 83 -2.84 2.43 3.00
CA ILE A 83 -2.04 3.63 3.20
C ILE A 83 -1.90 4.27 1.82
N TYR A 84 -2.09 5.57 1.78
CA TYR A 84 -1.98 6.39 0.58
C TYR A 84 -1.12 7.60 0.94
N ASP A 85 -0.04 7.81 0.19
CA ASP A 85 0.87 8.96 0.29
C ASP A 85 0.35 10.17 -0.51
#